data_AF-A0A2P6TH09-F1
#
_entry.id   AF-A0A2P6TH09-F1
#
_cell.length_a   1.000
_cell.length_b   1.000
_cell.length_c   1.000
_cell.angle_alpha   90.00
_cell.angle_beta   90.00
_cell.angle_gamma   90.00
#
_symmetry.space_group_name_H-M   'P 1'
#
loop_
_entity.id
_entity.type
_entity.pdbx_description
1 polymer ?
#
loop_
_entity_poly.entity_id
_entity_poly.type
_entity_poly.pdbx_seq_one_letter_code
_entity_poly.pdbx_strand_id
1 'polypeptide(L)'
;MATPPTAAAAVAAGVEERPQQPPAGQQPAQQQERRVVQLRAVDITPANFAPFGQLAGANDDGKLFDEQDAQLDLSAGQPRFYIMRLPRRGRRFQRITYHAKVTQCLGGLQPASPWFLVVARPTLSLEAYPRQADLAAFRIPHGVFVKLHKGTWHAGPLFDGDGPFDFYNLELSDTNVTDHNTHDYGQAEGLAFEIVD
;
A
#
# COMPACT_ATOMS: atom_id res chain seq x y z
N MET A 1 63.54 -5.57 37.87
CA MET A 1 62.86 -6.87 37.95
C MET A 1 62.24 -7.00 39.33
N ALA A 2 60.91 -6.97 39.40
CA ALA A 2 60.09 -7.58 40.46
C ALA A 2 58.62 -7.31 40.13
N THR A 3 57.92 -8.35 39.67
CA THR A 3 56.46 -8.44 39.56
C THR A 3 55.82 -8.51 40.96
N PRO A 4 54.51 -8.24 41.11
CA PRO A 4 53.92 -7.59 42.28
C PRO A 4 53.31 -8.59 43.28
N PRO A 5 52.78 -8.12 44.44
CA PRO A 5 51.86 -8.90 45.22
C PRO A 5 50.40 -8.54 44.92
N THR A 6 49.63 -9.63 44.84
CA THR A 6 48.19 -9.77 44.70
C THR A 6 47.43 -9.12 45.87
N ALA A 7 46.32 -8.44 45.59
CA ALA A 7 45.32 -8.08 46.59
C ALA A 7 43.99 -8.77 46.25
N ALA A 8 43.46 -9.49 47.24
CA ALA A 8 42.16 -10.13 47.20
C ALA A 8 41.10 -9.24 47.86
N ALA A 9 39.85 -9.50 47.43
CA ALA A 9 38.57 -9.21 48.09
C ALA A 9 38.07 -7.74 48.14
N ALA A 10 36.90 -7.51 47.57
CA ALA A 10 35.69 -7.29 48.37
C ALA A 10 34.43 -7.32 47.49
N VAL A 11 33.41 -7.95 48.06
CA VAL A 11 32.08 -8.23 47.53
C VAL A 11 31.26 -6.93 47.50
N ALA A 12 30.71 -6.56 46.35
CA ALA A 12 29.64 -5.57 46.28
C ALA A 12 28.32 -6.30 46.03
N ALA A 13 27.43 -6.27 47.03
CA ALA A 13 26.09 -6.82 46.94
C ALA A 13 25.27 -6.01 45.93
N GLY A 14 24.93 -6.62 44.79
CA GLY A 14 23.93 -6.12 43.87
C GLY A 14 22.54 -6.40 44.43
N VAL A 15 21.79 -5.34 44.71
CA VAL A 15 20.35 -5.42 45.02
C VAL A 15 19.63 -5.79 43.72
N GLU A 16 19.02 -6.97 43.69
CA GLU A 16 18.18 -7.43 42.59
C GLU A 16 16.89 -6.60 42.55
N GLU A 17 16.76 -5.67 41.60
CA GLU A 17 15.49 -4.99 41.33
C GLU A 17 14.48 -6.00 40.77
N ARG A 18 13.42 -6.27 41.54
CA ARG A 18 12.28 -7.06 41.07
C ARG A 18 11.54 -6.28 39.97
N PRO A 19 11.15 -6.91 38.85
CA PRO A 19 10.30 -6.27 37.85
C PRO A 19 8.97 -5.86 38.48
N GLN A 20 8.66 -4.57 38.44
CA GLN A 20 7.35 -4.04 38.84
C GLN A 20 6.29 -4.55 37.85
N GLN A 21 5.24 -5.18 38.37
CA GLN A 21 4.07 -5.55 37.57
C GLN A 21 3.39 -4.28 37.05
N PRO A 22 3.00 -4.24 35.75
CA PRO A 22 2.26 -3.12 35.21
C PRO A 22 0.87 -3.01 35.89
N PRO A 23 0.33 -1.79 36.06
CA PRO A 23 -0.94 -1.59 36.73
C PRO A 23 -2.09 -2.24 35.95
N ALA A 24 -2.96 -2.93 36.69
CA ALA A 24 -4.18 -3.52 36.16
C ALA A 24 -5.16 -2.41 35.73
N GLY A 25 -5.55 -2.39 34.45
CA GLY A 25 -6.61 -1.46 34.01
C GLY A 25 -6.74 -1.14 32.53
N GLN A 26 -5.87 -1.61 31.63
CA GLN A 26 -6.12 -1.53 30.20
C GLN A 26 -6.46 -2.92 29.68
N GLN A 27 -7.76 -3.20 29.60
CA GLN A 27 -8.24 -4.30 28.76
C GLN A 27 -7.73 -4.02 27.33
N PRO A 28 -7.10 -4.99 26.66
CA PRO A 28 -6.83 -4.84 25.24
C PRO A 28 -8.16 -4.52 24.57
N ALA A 29 -8.19 -3.49 23.74
CA ALA A 29 -9.35 -3.20 22.90
C ALA A 29 -9.75 -4.53 22.24
N GLN A 30 -10.93 -5.06 22.61
CA GLN A 30 -11.43 -6.28 22.02
C GLN A 30 -11.48 -6.02 20.52
N GLN A 31 -10.59 -6.65 19.77
CA GLN A 31 -10.67 -6.67 18.32
C GLN A 31 -11.95 -7.43 18.02
N GLN A 32 -13.06 -6.70 17.87
CA GLN A 32 -14.27 -7.25 17.29
C GLN A 32 -13.87 -7.92 15.98
N GLU A 33 -14.13 -9.22 15.85
CA GLU A 33 -13.82 -9.97 14.64
C GLU A 33 -14.52 -9.27 13.48
N ARG A 34 -13.73 -8.60 12.65
CA ARG A 34 -14.26 -7.87 11.50
C ARG A 34 -14.75 -8.88 10.48
N ARG A 35 -15.92 -8.63 9.91
CA ARG A 35 -16.42 -9.44 8.81
C ARG A 35 -15.47 -9.27 7.62
N VAL A 36 -14.89 -10.38 7.18
CA VAL A 36 -14.03 -10.42 6.00
C VAL A 36 -14.85 -10.75 4.76
N VAL A 37 -14.75 -9.90 3.75
CA VAL A 37 -15.37 -10.07 2.43
C VAL A 37 -14.29 -10.45 1.42
N GLN A 38 -14.51 -11.51 0.66
CA GLN A 38 -13.58 -11.95 -0.37
C GLN A 38 -13.86 -11.26 -1.71
N LEU A 39 -12.80 -10.79 -2.35
CA LEU A 39 -12.83 -10.22 -3.70
C LEU A 39 -12.00 -11.10 -4.61
N ARG A 40 -12.62 -11.66 -5.67
CA ARG A 40 -11.90 -12.44 -6.66
C ARG A 40 -11.09 -11.53 -7.57
N ALA A 41 -9.78 -11.76 -7.65
CA ALA A 41 -8.94 -11.08 -8.61
C ALA A 41 -9.17 -11.61 -10.03
N VAL A 42 -9.11 -10.72 -11.00
CA VAL A 42 -9.01 -11.07 -12.42
C VAL A 42 -7.69 -10.55 -12.99
N ASP A 43 -7.15 -11.22 -14.00
CA ASP A 43 -5.97 -10.70 -14.68
C ASP A 43 -6.29 -9.36 -15.37
N ILE A 44 -5.39 -8.41 -15.21
CA ILE A 44 -5.57 -7.06 -15.75
C ILE A 44 -5.40 -7.05 -17.27
N THR A 45 -6.27 -6.31 -17.96
CA THR A 45 -6.19 -6.06 -19.40
C THR A 45 -6.49 -4.58 -19.68
N PRO A 46 -6.08 -4.02 -20.82
CA PRO A 46 -6.46 -2.65 -21.18
C PRO A 46 -7.98 -2.45 -21.17
N ALA A 47 -8.75 -3.42 -21.67
CA ALA A 47 -10.19 -3.33 -21.79
C ALA A 47 -10.91 -3.33 -20.42
N ASN A 48 -10.54 -4.24 -19.52
CA ASN A 48 -11.18 -4.32 -18.21
C ASN A 48 -10.71 -3.22 -17.24
N PHE A 49 -9.54 -2.61 -17.49
CA PHE A 49 -8.98 -1.55 -16.65
C PHE A 49 -9.30 -0.13 -17.13
N ALA A 50 -9.73 0.04 -18.39
CA ALA A 50 -10.03 1.35 -18.99
C ALA A 50 -10.91 2.29 -18.13
N PRO A 51 -11.94 1.82 -17.37
CA PRO A 51 -12.74 2.70 -16.52
C PRO A 51 -11.97 3.33 -15.34
N PHE A 52 -10.83 2.76 -14.97
CA PHE A 52 -10.05 3.12 -13.78
C PHE A 52 -8.70 3.76 -14.14
N GLY A 53 -8.17 3.44 -15.32
CA GLY A 53 -6.84 3.87 -15.71
C GLY A 53 -6.41 3.38 -17.09
N GLN A 54 -5.10 3.37 -17.29
CA GLN A 54 -4.40 2.79 -18.45
C GLN A 54 -3.29 1.86 -17.97
N LEU A 55 -2.90 0.91 -18.82
CA LEU A 55 -1.72 0.09 -18.58
C LEU A 55 -0.52 0.68 -19.32
N ALA A 56 0.67 0.50 -18.77
CA ALA A 56 1.93 0.78 -19.43
C ALA A 56 2.84 -0.45 -19.31
N GLY A 57 3.43 -0.85 -20.44
CA GLY A 57 4.30 -2.02 -20.53
C GLY A 57 5.50 -1.75 -21.45
N ALA A 58 6.25 -2.80 -21.74
CA ALA A 58 7.37 -2.71 -22.68
C ALA A 58 6.89 -2.38 -24.09
N ASN A 59 7.64 -1.52 -24.78
CA ASN A 59 7.45 -1.15 -26.17
C ASN A 59 8.82 -1.17 -26.88
N ASP A 60 8.80 -1.20 -28.21
CA ASP A 60 10.01 -1.10 -29.01
C ASP A 60 10.69 0.27 -28.81
N ASP A 61 12.03 0.27 -28.87
CA ASP A 61 12.79 1.51 -28.80
C ASP A 61 12.43 2.44 -29.97
N GLY A 62 12.26 3.73 -29.67
CA GLY A 62 11.81 4.72 -30.64
C GLY A 62 10.31 4.72 -30.94
N LYS A 63 9.47 3.94 -30.25
CA LYS A 63 8.00 4.11 -30.30
C LYS A 63 7.64 5.58 -30.04
N LEU A 64 6.82 6.16 -30.93
CA LEU A 64 6.28 7.51 -30.75
C LEU A 64 5.12 7.53 -29.75
N PHE A 65 4.90 8.68 -29.15
CA PHE A 65 3.78 8.89 -28.23
C PHE A 65 2.43 8.76 -28.93
N ASP A 66 1.51 8.00 -28.33
CA ASP A 66 0.13 7.80 -28.82
C ASP A 66 -0.87 7.61 -27.65
N GLU A 67 -2.12 7.32 -27.98
CA GLU A 67 -3.20 7.10 -27.00
C GLU A 67 -3.03 5.84 -26.15
N GLN A 68 -2.14 4.91 -26.52
CA GLN A 68 -1.87 3.69 -25.77
C GLN A 68 -0.89 3.96 -24.62
N ASP A 69 -0.10 5.04 -24.70
CA ASP A 69 0.75 5.48 -23.60
C ASP A 69 -0.08 6.07 -22.44
N ALA A 70 0.48 5.98 -21.23
CA ALA A 70 -0.11 6.59 -20.04
C ALA A 70 -0.27 8.10 -20.23
N GLN A 71 -1.52 8.57 -20.31
CA GLN A 71 -1.86 9.98 -20.42
C GLN A 71 -1.80 10.62 -19.03
N LEU A 72 -0.74 11.38 -18.75
CA LEU A 72 -0.45 11.94 -17.42
C LEU A 72 -1.07 13.32 -17.23
N ASP A 73 -1.70 13.53 -16.08
CA ASP A 73 -2.02 14.86 -15.55
C ASP A 73 -1.24 15.07 -14.25
N LEU A 74 -0.17 15.86 -14.38
CA LEU A 74 0.70 16.29 -13.28
C LEU A 74 0.71 17.82 -13.13
N SER A 75 -0.28 18.51 -13.72
CA SER A 75 -0.22 19.98 -13.86
C SER A 75 -0.53 20.75 -12.57
N ALA A 76 -1.05 20.06 -11.55
CA ALA A 76 -1.52 20.67 -10.30
C ALA A 76 -0.44 20.82 -9.22
N GLY A 77 0.84 20.56 -9.53
CA GLY A 77 1.93 20.71 -8.58
C GLY A 77 3.27 20.21 -9.10
N GLN A 78 4.20 19.98 -8.18
CA GLN A 78 5.51 19.40 -8.51
C GLN A 78 5.39 17.89 -8.68
N PRO A 79 5.69 17.32 -9.87
CA PRO A 79 5.79 15.87 -10.03
C PRO A 79 6.86 15.30 -9.11
N ARG A 80 6.57 14.15 -8.53
CA ARG A 80 7.46 13.34 -7.72
C ARG A 80 7.50 11.94 -8.29
N PHE A 81 8.70 11.54 -8.68
CA PHE A 81 9.01 10.18 -9.07
C PHE A 81 9.98 9.59 -8.04
N TYR A 82 9.62 8.45 -7.45
CA TYR A 82 10.45 7.76 -6.48
C TYR A 82 10.19 6.25 -6.46
N ILE A 83 11.11 5.51 -5.83
CA ILE A 83 10.93 4.09 -5.54
C ILE A 83 10.44 3.94 -4.10
N MET A 84 9.27 3.34 -3.95
CA MET A 84 8.63 3.05 -2.68
C MET A 84 8.92 1.60 -2.27
N ARG A 85 9.65 1.41 -1.17
CA ARG A 85 9.84 0.09 -0.55
C ARG A 85 8.71 -0.20 0.42
N LEU A 86 7.82 -1.12 0.08
CA LEU A 86 6.72 -1.54 0.95
C LEU A 86 7.11 -2.78 1.76
N PRO A 87 6.87 -2.79 3.09
CA PRO A 87 6.97 -4.01 3.87
C PRO A 87 5.81 -4.97 3.50
N ARG A 88 5.92 -6.24 3.91
CA ARG A 88 4.85 -7.23 3.69
C ARG A 88 3.52 -6.73 4.25
N ARG A 89 2.48 -6.72 3.41
CA ARG A 89 1.09 -6.37 3.76
C ARG A 89 0.09 -7.49 3.49
N GLY A 90 0.43 -8.45 2.62
CA GLY A 90 -0.51 -9.49 2.17
C GLY A 90 -1.60 -8.91 1.26
N ARG A 91 -2.75 -9.60 1.23
CA ARG A 91 -3.88 -9.32 0.33
C ARG A 91 -5.08 -8.66 1.01
N ARG A 92 -4.92 -8.22 2.27
CA ARG A 92 -6.03 -7.64 3.06
C ARG A 92 -5.98 -6.12 3.09
N PHE A 93 -7.14 -5.50 3.01
CA PHE A 93 -7.29 -4.06 3.18
C PHE A 93 -8.61 -3.70 3.86
N GLN A 94 -8.63 -2.49 4.43
CA GLN A 94 -9.79 -1.91 5.11
C GLN A 94 -10.04 -0.45 4.68
N ARG A 95 -9.12 0.10 3.89
CA ARG A 95 -9.12 1.49 3.46
C ARG A 95 -8.98 1.56 1.95
N ILE A 96 -9.69 2.50 1.34
CA ILE A 96 -9.59 2.80 -0.08
C ILE A 96 -9.49 4.31 -0.26
N THR A 97 -8.65 4.74 -1.20
CA THR A 97 -8.24 6.14 -1.35
C THR A 97 -8.44 6.61 -2.78
N TYR A 98 -8.73 7.90 -2.99
CA TYR A 98 -8.54 8.55 -4.29
C TYR A 98 -7.74 9.85 -4.20
N HIS A 99 -7.15 10.23 -5.33
CA HIS A 99 -6.43 11.48 -5.55
C HIS A 99 -7.17 12.31 -6.61
N ALA A 100 -7.68 13.49 -6.25
CA ALA A 100 -8.51 14.32 -7.12
C ALA A 100 -7.70 15.18 -8.10
N LYS A 101 -6.43 15.45 -7.79
CA LYS A 101 -5.62 16.46 -8.49
C LYS A 101 -4.66 15.87 -9.51
N VAL A 102 -4.29 14.60 -9.37
CA VAL A 102 -3.20 13.97 -10.13
C VAL A 102 -3.59 12.59 -10.66
N THR A 103 -3.07 12.23 -11.83
CA THR A 103 -2.96 10.81 -12.22
C THR A 103 -1.77 10.17 -11.51
N GLN A 104 -1.95 8.99 -10.93
CA GLN A 104 -0.85 8.28 -10.27
C GLN A 104 -0.41 7.08 -11.10
N CYS A 105 0.89 6.86 -11.27
CA CYS A 105 1.41 5.64 -11.87
C CYS A 105 2.11 4.74 -10.84
N LEU A 106 1.81 3.45 -10.88
CA LEU A 106 2.36 2.42 -10.00
C LEU A 106 2.88 1.23 -10.81
N GLY A 107 3.97 0.62 -10.36
CA GLY A 107 4.43 -0.66 -10.93
C GLY A 107 5.43 -1.38 -10.06
N GLY A 108 5.30 -2.70 -9.96
CA GLY A 108 6.20 -3.54 -9.20
C GLY A 108 7.55 -3.70 -9.90
N LEU A 109 8.64 -3.39 -9.22
CA LEU A 109 10.01 -3.52 -9.73
C LEU A 109 10.65 -4.83 -9.30
N GLN A 110 10.69 -5.08 -7.98
CA GLN A 110 11.30 -6.28 -7.42
C GLN A 110 10.64 -6.69 -6.09
N PRO A 111 10.44 -7.99 -5.85
CA PRO A 111 10.81 -9.12 -6.71
C PRO A 111 9.99 -9.22 -8.00
N ALA A 112 10.44 -10.06 -8.94
CA ALA A 112 9.71 -10.35 -10.17
C ALA A 112 8.49 -11.24 -9.85
N SER A 113 7.42 -10.61 -9.36
CA SER A 113 6.22 -11.27 -8.89
C SER A 113 5.00 -10.43 -9.23
N PRO A 114 3.83 -11.07 -9.42
CA PRO A 114 2.59 -10.32 -9.57
C PRO A 114 2.26 -9.59 -8.28
N TRP A 115 1.49 -8.53 -8.41
CA TRP A 115 0.91 -7.77 -7.31
C TRP A 115 -0.57 -7.54 -7.60
N PHE A 116 -1.27 -7.02 -6.61
CA PHE A 116 -2.71 -6.84 -6.64
C PHE A 116 -3.09 -5.40 -6.35
N LEU A 117 -4.16 -4.98 -7.01
CA LEU A 117 -4.74 -3.66 -6.84
C LEU A 117 -6.26 -3.80 -6.84
N VAL A 118 -6.92 -3.25 -5.84
CA VAL A 118 -8.38 -3.06 -5.89
C VAL A 118 -8.66 -1.66 -6.34
N VAL A 119 -9.61 -1.48 -7.25
CA VAL A 119 -10.04 -0.17 -7.75
C VAL A 119 -11.55 -0.04 -7.79
N ALA A 120 -12.02 1.21 -7.83
CA ALA A 120 -13.38 1.55 -8.23
C ALA A 120 -13.40 2.86 -9.04
N ARG A 121 -14.50 3.09 -9.76
CA ARG A 121 -14.63 4.25 -10.65
C ARG A 121 -14.51 5.57 -9.88
N PRO A 122 -13.99 6.65 -10.50
CA PRO A 122 -13.94 7.95 -9.87
C PRO A 122 -15.32 8.46 -9.45
N THR A 123 -15.46 8.78 -8.16
CA THR A 123 -16.63 9.51 -7.65
C THR A 123 -16.28 10.90 -7.16
N LEU A 124 -14.99 11.16 -6.87
CA LEU A 124 -14.47 12.44 -6.37
C LEU A 124 -15.20 12.95 -5.11
N SER A 125 -15.82 12.06 -4.35
CA SER A 125 -16.57 12.40 -3.14
C SER A 125 -16.47 11.29 -2.09
N LEU A 126 -16.09 11.66 -0.87
CA LEU A 126 -16.09 10.75 0.28
C LEU A 126 -17.48 10.24 0.65
N GLU A 127 -18.54 10.99 0.35
CA GLU A 127 -19.93 10.56 0.62
C GLU A 127 -20.37 9.47 -0.37
N ALA A 128 -19.79 9.46 -1.56
CA ALA A 128 -19.99 8.46 -2.61
C ALA A 128 -18.82 7.47 -2.66
N TYR A 129 -18.42 6.94 -1.51
CA TYR A 129 -17.41 5.88 -1.45
C TYR A 129 -17.93 4.58 -2.10
N PRO A 130 -17.05 3.79 -2.75
CA PRO A 130 -17.46 2.58 -3.45
C PRO A 130 -17.98 1.52 -2.48
N ARG A 131 -19.05 0.83 -2.87
CA ARG A 131 -19.56 -0.35 -2.16
C ARG A 131 -18.86 -1.60 -2.68
N GLN A 132 -19.05 -2.72 -1.99
CA GLN A 132 -18.49 -4.01 -2.41
C GLN A 132 -18.72 -4.32 -3.90
N ALA A 133 -19.91 -4.01 -4.43
CA ALA A 133 -20.27 -4.28 -5.83
C ALA A 133 -19.54 -3.38 -6.85
N ASP A 134 -18.97 -2.27 -6.40
CA ASP A 134 -18.22 -1.32 -7.24
C ASP A 134 -16.73 -1.65 -7.31
N LEU A 135 -16.25 -2.54 -6.45
CA LEU A 135 -14.84 -2.92 -6.33
C LEU A 135 -14.46 -3.95 -7.39
N ALA A 136 -13.40 -3.65 -8.14
CA ALA A 136 -12.73 -4.58 -9.03
C ALA A 136 -11.33 -4.89 -8.49
N ALA A 137 -11.02 -6.17 -8.29
CA ALA A 137 -9.69 -6.62 -7.89
C ALA A 137 -8.92 -7.12 -9.13
N PHE A 138 -7.72 -6.59 -9.33
CA PHE A 138 -6.85 -6.94 -10.44
C PHE A 138 -5.57 -7.61 -9.95
N ARG A 139 -5.18 -8.67 -10.66
CA ARG A 139 -3.84 -9.24 -10.62
C ARG A 139 -3.01 -8.61 -11.73
N ILE A 140 -1.90 -8.00 -11.34
CA ILE A 140 -1.01 -7.24 -12.22
C ILE A 140 0.32 -8.00 -12.35
N PRO A 141 0.68 -8.48 -13.55
CA PRO A 141 1.95 -9.15 -13.77
C PRO A 141 3.16 -8.25 -13.48
N HIS A 142 4.30 -8.85 -13.18
CA HIS A 142 5.58 -8.12 -13.15
C HIS A 142 5.85 -7.50 -14.53
N GLY A 143 6.44 -6.30 -14.55
CA GLY A 143 6.70 -5.55 -15.78
C GLY A 143 5.47 -4.83 -16.37
N VAL A 144 4.28 -4.98 -15.77
CA VAL A 144 3.08 -4.21 -16.12
C VAL A 144 2.85 -3.12 -15.07
N PHE A 145 2.73 -1.89 -15.55
CA PHE A 145 2.51 -0.69 -14.77
C PHE A 145 1.08 -0.20 -15.03
N VAL A 146 0.52 0.51 -14.05
CA VAL A 146 -0.79 1.14 -14.16
C VAL A 146 -0.65 2.64 -14.04
N LYS A 147 -1.47 3.38 -14.80
CA LYS A 147 -1.77 4.78 -14.57
C LYS A 147 -3.22 4.89 -14.14
N LEU A 148 -3.47 5.36 -12.92
CA LEU A 148 -4.81 5.62 -12.41
C LEU A 148 -5.33 6.96 -12.92
N HIS A 149 -6.59 6.98 -13.34
CA HIS A 149 -7.28 8.25 -13.61
C HIS A 149 -7.40 9.06 -12.32
N LYS A 150 -7.53 10.37 -12.47
CA LYS A 150 -7.90 11.25 -11.35
C LYS A 150 -9.20 10.78 -10.73
N GLY A 151 -9.20 10.70 -9.41
CA GLY A 151 -10.34 10.26 -8.62
C GLY A 151 -10.55 8.75 -8.58
N THR A 152 -9.79 7.93 -9.30
CA THR A 152 -9.91 6.47 -9.20
C THR A 152 -9.63 6.05 -7.77
N TRP A 153 -10.63 5.43 -7.17
CA TRP A 153 -10.47 4.80 -5.86
C TRP A 153 -9.55 3.60 -6.00
N HIS A 154 -8.61 3.44 -5.09
CA HIS A 154 -7.68 2.34 -5.11
C HIS A 154 -7.24 1.90 -3.70
N ALA A 155 -7.01 0.60 -3.55
CA ALA A 155 -6.40 -0.02 -2.38
C ALA A 155 -5.28 -0.95 -2.84
N GLY A 156 -4.07 -0.62 -2.40
CA GLY A 156 -2.83 -1.29 -2.78
C GLY A 156 -1.70 -0.28 -3.00
N PRO A 157 -0.54 -0.74 -3.48
CA PRO A 157 -0.23 -2.11 -3.89
C PRO A 157 -0.36 -3.16 -2.77
N LEU A 158 -0.91 -4.33 -3.11
CA LEU A 158 -1.03 -5.52 -2.26
C LEU A 158 -0.24 -6.66 -2.90
N PHE A 159 0.40 -7.52 -2.11
CA PHE A 159 1.25 -8.58 -2.66
C PHE A 159 1.50 -9.68 -1.64
N ASP A 160 1.75 -10.87 -2.17
CA ASP A 160 2.28 -11.99 -1.40
C ASP A 160 3.81 -11.92 -1.39
N GLY A 161 4.41 -12.59 -0.42
CA GLY A 161 5.87 -12.71 -0.32
C GLY A 161 6.38 -12.50 1.09
N ASP A 162 7.54 -13.07 1.37
CA ASP A 162 8.11 -13.10 2.71
C ASP A 162 9.01 -11.88 3.01
N GLY A 163 9.13 -10.95 2.05
CA GLY A 163 10.01 -9.80 2.11
C GLY A 163 9.38 -8.51 1.58
N PRO A 164 10.16 -7.42 1.54
CA PRO A 164 9.72 -6.15 0.98
C PRO A 164 9.55 -6.23 -0.53
N PHE A 165 8.73 -5.33 -1.07
CA PHE A 165 8.53 -5.17 -2.52
C PHE A 165 8.74 -3.68 -2.86
N ASP A 166 9.62 -3.42 -3.83
CA ASP A 166 9.89 -2.09 -4.36
C ASP A 166 8.94 -1.76 -5.52
N PHE A 167 8.30 -0.60 -5.42
CA PHE A 167 7.38 -0.07 -6.41
C PHE A 167 7.89 1.23 -6.98
N TYR A 168 7.79 1.37 -8.29
CA TYR A 168 7.78 2.66 -8.95
C TYR A 168 6.52 3.43 -8.51
N ASN A 169 6.67 4.72 -8.18
CA ASN A 169 5.52 5.61 -7.98
C ASN A 169 5.76 6.99 -8.61
N LEU A 170 4.81 7.44 -9.43
CA LEU A 170 4.77 8.78 -10.03
C LEU A 170 3.47 9.48 -9.65
N GLU A 171 3.58 10.60 -8.95
CA GLU A 171 2.47 11.41 -8.43
C GLU A 171 2.93 12.85 -8.22
N LEU A 172 2.16 13.70 -7.50
CA LEU A 172 2.66 15.00 -7.01
C LEU A 172 3.36 14.85 -5.66
N SER A 173 4.29 15.75 -5.35
CA SER A 173 5.10 15.74 -4.13
C SER A 173 4.30 15.71 -2.83
N ASP A 174 3.09 16.27 -2.82
CA ASP A 174 2.22 16.42 -1.65
C ASP A 174 0.92 15.61 -1.76
N THR A 175 0.81 14.69 -2.73
CA THR A 175 -0.38 13.85 -2.98
C THR A 175 -0.90 13.18 -1.70
N ASN A 176 0.02 12.59 -0.93
CA ASN A 176 -0.28 11.87 0.30
C ASN A 176 -0.55 12.78 1.52
N VAL A 177 -0.48 14.11 1.34
CA VAL A 177 -0.69 15.10 2.40
C VAL A 177 -1.95 15.93 2.13
N THR A 178 -2.12 16.43 0.91
CA THR A 178 -3.19 17.39 0.56
C THR A 178 -4.25 16.85 -0.39
N ASP A 179 -4.06 15.63 -0.92
CA ASP A 179 -4.97 15.00 -1.90
C ASP A 179 -5.23 13.52 -1.55
N HIS A 180 -5.33 13.22 -0.26
CA HIS A 180 -5.41 11.84 0.25
C HIS A 180 -6.81 11.52 0.81
N ASN A 181 -7.78 11.35 -0.09
CA ASN A 181 -9.19 11.20 0.26
C ASN A 181 -9.50 9.72 0.53
N THR A 182 -9.67 9.33 1.80
CA THR A 182 -9.76 7.92 2.20
C THR A 182 -11.10 7.58 2.85
N HIS A 183 -11.72 6.47 2.44
CA HIS A 183 -12.77 5.79 3.19
C HIS A 183 -12.18 4.62 4.00
N ASP A 184 -12.64 4.45 5.23
CA ASP A 184 -12.23 3.35 6.12
C ASP A 184 -13.43 2.45 6.42
N TYR A 185 -13.55 1.36 5.66
CA TYR A 185 -14.58 0.33 5.84
C TYR A 185 -14.50 -0.34 7.21
N GLY A 186 -13.30 -0.41 7.79
CA GLY A 186 -13.08 -1.01 9.08
C GLY A 186 -13.74 -0.21 10.20
N GLN A 187 -13.58 1.11 10.18
CA GLN A 187 -14.18 2.02 11.15
C GLN A 187 -15.67 2.27 10.87
N ALA A 188 -16.03 2.48 9.61
CA ALA A 188 -17.40 2.85 9.24
C ALA A 188 -18.38 1.67 9.28
N GLU A 189 -17.91 0.46 8.92
CA GLU A 189 -18.78 -0.68 8.63
C GLU A 189 -18.33 -1.97 9.33
N GLY A 190 -17.22 -1.97 10.06
CA GLY A 190 -16.65 -3.18 10.67
C GLY A 190 -16.18 -4.20 9.64
N LEU A 191 -15.88 -3.77 8.41
CA LEU A 191 -15.53 -4.63 7.28
C LEU A 191 -14.03 -4.67 7.03
N ALA A 192 -13.57 -5.81 6.54
CA ALA A 192 -12.28 -5.95 5.89
C ALA A 192 -12.48 -6.72 4.58
N PHE A 193 -11.58 -6.51 3.64
CA PHE A 193 -11.56 -7.22 2.37
C PHE A 193 -10.30 -8.06 2.25
N GLU A 194 -10.41 -9.18 1.56
CA GLU A 194 -9.30 -10.07 1.22
C GLU A 194 -9.38 -10.47 -0.24
N ILE A 195 -8.29 -10.25 -0.98
CA ILE A 195 -8.22 -10.68 -2.38
C ILE A 195 -7.94 -12.18 -2.44
N VAL A 196 -8.74 -12.89 -3.21
CA VAL A 196 -8.59 -14.33 -3.50
C VAL A 196 -8.41 -14.54 -5.00
N ASP A 197 -7.83 -15.67 -5.39
CA ASP A 197 -7.69 -16.07 -6.79
C ASP A 197 -9.03 -16.58 -7.36
#